data_AF-A0A5J4R1D7-F1
#
_entry.id   AF-A0A5J4R1D7-F1
#
_cell.length_a   1.000
_cell.length_b   1.000
_cell.length_c   1.000
_cell.angle_alpha   90.00
_cell.angle_beta   90.00
_cell.angle_gamma   90.00
#
_symmetry.space_group_name_H-M   'P 1'
#
loop_
_entity.id
_entity.type
_entity.pdbx_description
1 polymer ?
#
loop_
_entity_poly.entity_id
_entity_poly.type
_entity_poly.pdbx_seq_one_letter_code
_entity_poly.pdbx_strand_id
1 'polypeptide(L)' 'SLLDVPIMTTTLPYVEDEDLEYITTPELIDEKFGNTVDLVIDGGIGGIEFSTIVDCTGNEVKIIRQGKGELNY' A
#
# COMPACT_ATOMS: atom_id res chain seq x y z
N SER A 1 -8.50 -4.79 19.61
CA SER A 1 -8.04 -3.79 18.63
C SER A 1 -8.15 -2.41 19.29
N LEU A 2 -7.33 -1.43 18.91
CA LEU A 2 -7.50 -0.05 19.38
C LEU A 2 -8.72 0.64 18.74
N LEU A 3 -9.16 0.15 17.58
CA LEU A 3 -10.37 0.61 16.88
C LEU A 3 -11.39 -0.53 16.83
N ASP A 4 -12.66 -0.19 17.05
CA ASP A 4 -13.78 -1.15 17.00
C ASP A 4 -14.37 -1.31 15.58
N VAL A 5 -13.82 -0.58 14.61
CA VAL A 5 -14.28 -0.56 13.21
C VAL A 5 -13.11 -0.74 12.23
N PRO A 6 -13.37 -1.16 10.99
CA PRO A 6 -12.34 -1.26 9.96
C PRO A 6 -11.73 0.10 9.61
N ILE A 7 -10.47 0.09 9.18
CA ILE A 7 -9.82 1.26 8.59
C ILE A 7 -9.92 1.13 7.07
N MET A 8 -10.42 2.17 6.42
CA MET A 8 -10.35 2.30 4.97
C MET A 8 -8.96 2.81 4.59
N THR A 9 -8.26 2.08 3.73
CA THR A 9 -6.91 2.44 3.28
C THR A 9 -6.76 2.23 1.78
N THR A 10 -5.74 2.87 1.22
CA THR A 10 -5.24 2.59 -0.13
C THR A 10 -3.71 2.58 -0.07
N THR A 11 -3.09 2.01 -1.10
CA THR A 11 -1.67 2.22 -1.37
C THR A 11 -1.38 3.71 -1.51
N LEU A 12 -0.26 4.18 -0.96
CA LEU A 12 0.18 5.57 -1.09
C LEU A 12 0.36 5.93 -2.57
N PRO A 13 -0.15 7.07 -3.05
CA PRO A 13 -0.04 7.45 -4.46
C PRO A 13 1.42 7.67 -4.89
N TYR A 14 1.79 7.14 -6.06
CA TYR A 14 3.10 7.37 -6.69
C TYR A 14 2.98 7.39 -8.21
N VAL A 15 4.00 7.95 -8.87
CA VAL A 15 4.17 7.90 -10.33
C VAL A 15 5.30 6.94 -10.69
N GLU A 16 5.24 6.29 -11.84
CA GLU A 16 6.18 5.20 -12.19
C GLU A 16 7.65 5.63 -12.22
N ASP A 17 7.92 6.90 -12.54
CA ASP A 17 9.28 7.44 -12.64
C ASP A 17 9.78 8.14 -11.35
N GLU A 18 9.04 8.05 -10.26
CA GLU A 18 9.44 8.64 -8.97
C GLU A 18 10.33 7.68 -8.17
N ASP A 19 11.26 8.25 -7.40
CA ASP A 19 12.07 7.49 -6.46
C ASP A 19 11.18 6.77 -5.45
N LEU A 20 11.31 5.45 -5.36
CA LEU A 20 10.50 4.60 -4.48
C LEU A 20 10.60 4.99 -2.99
N GLU A 21 11.66 5.69 -2.61
CA GLU A 21 11.85 6.19 -1.25
C GLU A 21 10.74 7.18 -0.84
N TYR A 22 10.12 7.90 -1.78
CA TYR A 22 8.95 8.76 -1.51
C TYR A 22 7.67 8.00 -1.13
N ILE A 23 7.70 6.66 -1.21
CA ILE A 23 6.60 5.81 -0.74
C ILE A 23 7.03 4.71 0.24
N THR A 24 8.31 4.63 0.59
CA THR A 24 8.82 3.64 1.55
C THR A 24 9.53 4.27 2.75
N THR A 25 10.11 5.46 2.60
CA THR A 25 10.88 6.14 3.66
C THR A 25 10.00 7.19 4.35
N PRO A 26 9.69 7.05 5.65
CA PRO A 26 8.78 7.96 6.36
C PRO A 26 9.15 9.45 6.26
N GLU A 27 10.44 9.78 6.33
CA GLU A 27 10.91 11.17 6.23
C GLU A 27 10.59 11.80 4.88
N LEU A 28 10.72 11.05 3.78
CA LEU A 28 10.42 11.52 2.43
C LEU A 28 8.91 11.51 2.14
N ILE A 29 8.18 10.56 2.74
CA ILE A 29 6.71 10.57 2.72
C ILE A 29 6.20 11.84 3.41
N ASP A 30 6.75 12.21 4.57
CA ASP A 30 6.37 13.45 5.28
C ASP A 30 6.77 14.70 4.51
N GLU A 31 7.97 14.73 3.90
CA GLU A 31 8.39 15.82 3.01
C GLU A 31 7.38 16.05 1.88
N LYS A 32 6.91 14.97 1.24
CA LYS A 32 6.00 15.03 0.10
C LYS A 32 4.54 15.27 0.48
N PHE A 33 4.05 14.60 1.52
CA PHE A 33 2.62 14.53 1.85
C PHE A 33 2.25 15.17 3.19
N GLY A 34 3.19 15.49 4.07
CA GLY A 34 2.94 15.95 5.45
C GLY A 34 2.08 17.21 5.53
N ASN A 35 2.05 18.05 4.49
CA ASN A 35 1.18 19.22 4.40
C ASN A 35 -0.25 18.92 3.90
N THR A 36 -0.53 17.67 3.51
CA THR A 36 -1.80 17.21 2.91
C THR A 36 -2.52 16.16 3.74
N VAL A 37 -1.88 15.66 4.80
CA VAL A 37 -2.42 14.66 5.72
C VAL A 37 -2.30 15.16 7.16
N ASP A 38 -3.13 14.66 8.07
CA ASP A 38 -3.08 15.06 9.48
C ASP A 38 -1.92 14.43 10.25
N LEU A 39 -1.43 13.26 9.80
CA LEU A 39 -0.38 12.49 10.48
C LEU A 39 0.37 11.59 9.50
N VAL A 40 1.69 11.56 9.62
CA VAL A 40 2.57 10.52 9.09
C VAL A 40 3.11 9.69 10.26
N ILE A 41 3.06 8.37 10.14
CA ILE A 41 3.53 7.43 11.17
C ILE A 41 4.83 6.79 10.68
N ASP A 42 5.93 7.06 11.38
CA ASP A 42 7.20 6.36 11.17
C ASP A 42 7.13 4.94 11.75
N GLY A 43 7.04 3.95 10.85
CA GLY A 43 7.15 2.52 11.14
C GLY A 43 8.43 1.88 10.61
N GLY A 44 9.42 2.69 10.21
CA GLY A 44 10.60 2.28 9.45
C GLY A 44 10.36 2.17 7.95
N ILE A 45 11.41 1.80 7.21
CA ILE A 45 11.38 1.69 5.74
C ILE A 45 10.43 0.57 5.29
N GLY A 46 9.45 0.93 4.47
CA GLY A 46 8.46 0.03 3.88
C GLY A 46 8.99 -0.83 2.72
N GLY A 47 8.18 -1.81 2.31
CA GLY A 47 8.47 -2.65 1.14
C GLY A 47 7.86 -2.09 -0.16
N ILE A 48 8.43 -2.48 -1.30
CA ILE A 48 8.00 -2.03 -2.64
C ILE A 48 7.06 -3.00 -3.36
N GLU A 49 6.92 -4.22 -2.84
CA GLU A 49 6.05 -5.24 -3.43
C GLU A 49 4.62 -5.08 -2.92
N PHE A 50 3.67 -4.84 -3.83
CA PHE A 50 2.27 -4.71 -3.48
C PHE A 50 1.62 -6.02 -3.04
N SER A 51 0.44 -5.91 -2.45
CA SER A 51 -0.44 -7.06 -2.20
C SER A 51 -0.94 -7.69 -3.50
N THR A 52 -1.13 -9.01 -3.44
CA THR A 52 -1.92 -9.74 -4.44
C THR A 52 -3.39 -9.35 -4.31
N ILE A 53 -4.01 -8.96 -5.43
CA ILE A 53 -5.44 -8.66 -5.52
C ILE A 53 -6.12 -9.79 -6.28
N VAL A 54 -7.14 -10.37 -5.65
CA VAL A 54 -7.90 -11.49 -6.17
C VAL A 54 -9.37 -11.12 -6.22
N ASP A 55 -9.97 -11.26 -7.39
CA ASP A 55 -11.41 -11.15 -7.59
C ASP A 55 -12.07 -12.51 -7.36
N CYS A 56 -12.93 -12.56 -6.34
CA CYS A 56 -13.69 -13.73 -5.92
C CYS A 56 -15.21 -13.56 -6.16
N THR A 57 -15.63 -12.62 -7.01
CA THR A 57 -17.05 -12.31 -7.24
C THR A 57 -17.72 -13.26 -8.24
N GLY A 58 -16.93 -13.95 -9.07
CA GLY A 58 -17.41 -14.95 -10.02
C GLY A 58 -17.36 -16.39 -9.48
N ASN A 59 -17.64 -17.35 -10.36
CA ASN A 59 -17.52 -18.78 -10.04
C ASN A 59 -16.06 -19.27 -9.98
N GLU A 60 -15.14 -18.50 -10.58
CA GLU A 60 -13.71 -18.79 -10.61
C GLU A 60 -12.95 -17.62 -10.00
N VAL A 61 -11.87 -17.95 -9.29
CA VAL A 61 -10.95 -17.00 -8.69
C VAL A 61 -10.08 -16.39 -9.78
N LYS A 62 -10.00 -15.06 -9.83
CA LYS A 62 -9.16 -14.34 -10.81
C LYS A 62 -8.12 -13.48 -10.11
N ILE A 63 -6.85 -13.67 -10.45
CA ILE A 63 -5.77 -12.80 -9.99
C ILE A 63 -5.80 -11.53 -10.84
N ILE A 64 -6.20 -10.41 -10.24
CA ILE A 64 -6.24 -9.10 -10.91
C ILE A 64 -4.87 -8.41 -10.83
N ARG A 65 -4.12 -8.67 -9.76
CA ARG A 65 -2.72 -8.24 -9.58
C ARG A 65 -1.97 -9.28 -8.77
N GLN A 66 -0.89 -9.85 -9.31
CA GLN A 66 0.04 -10.66 -8.53
C GLN A 66 0.97 -9.75 -7.72
N GLY A 67 1.14 -10.01 -6.44
CA GLY A 67 2.02 -9.28 -5.55
C GLY A 67 2.82 -10.22 -4.64
N LYS A 68 3.24 -9.71 -3.48
CA LYS A 68 4.10 -10.42 -2.52
C LYS A 68 3.54 -11.76 -2.04
N GLY A 69 2.22 -11.85 -1.92
CA GLY A 69 1.53 -13.11 -1.61
C GLY A 69 1.40 -13.94 -2.87
N GLU A 70 2.47 -14.63 -3.27
CA GLU A 70 2.48 -15.39 -4.51
C GLU A 70 1.50 -16.57 -4.44
N LEU A 71 0.54 -16.57 -5.35
CA LEU A 71 -0.39 -17.68 -5.57
C LEU A 71 -0.01 -18.41 -6.86
N ASN A 72 0.23 -19.71 -6.73
CA ASN A 72 0.45 -20.65 -7.83
C ASN A 72 -0.68 -21.68 -7.75
N TYR A 73 -1.70 -21.52 -8.59
CA TYR A 73 -2.93 -22.32 -8.60
C TYR A 73 -3.12 -23.01 -9.94
#